data_AF-A0A2U2MXH6-F1
#
_entry.id   AF-A0A2U2MXH6-F1
#
_cell.length_a   1.000
_cell.length_b   1.000
_cell.length_c   1.000
_cell.angle_alpha   90.00
_cell.angle_beta   90.00
_cell.angle_gamma   90.00
#
_symmetry.space_group_name_H-M   'P 1'
#
loop_
_entity.id
_entity.type
_entity.pdbx_description
1 polymer ?
#
loop_
_entity_poly.entity_id
_entity_poly.type
_entity_poly.pdbx_seq_one_letter_code
_entity_poly.pdbx_strand_id
1 'polypeptide(L)'
;MQTMEYQINSNRVSNGQTPFVTVGFGLGTDWFSREIQRAILLNRIRGLGKEHHTAIFPKLVFTVKHGVNADPGDPNYDLKQLALESATKRMYPDVVFYENIVKITGSFKAPMGCRSFLQGWINPETGKDEEDGRMNLGVVTVNVPRIAIESHGDKARFWKLFNERMEVAHQALQFRIMRCKEATPVNAPTLFR
;
A
#
# COMPACT_ATOMS: atom_id res chain seq x y z
N MET A 1 9.55 10.17 -15.42
CA MET A 1 9.62 9.24 -14.28
C MET A 1 10.96 9.22 -13.55
N GLN A 2 12.11 9.33 -14.25
CA GLN A 2 13.42 9.36 -13.58
C GLN A 2 13.55 10.43 -12.49
N THR A 3 13.14 11.67 -12.78
CA THR A 3 13.20 12.78 -11.80
C THR A 3 12.48 12.44 -10.50
N MET A 4 11.30 11.81 -10.57
CA MET A 4 10.52 11.42 -9.40
C MET A 4 11.29 10.40 -8.54
N GLU A 5 11.88 9.37 -9.14
CA GLU A 5 12.64 8.36 -8.39
C GLU A 5 13.88 8.97 -7.72
N TYR A 6 14.59 9.87 -8.42
CA TYR A 6 15.73 10.59 -7.83
C TYR A 6 15.29 11.53 -6.70
N GLN A 7 14.24 12.34 -6.90
CA GLN A 7 13.74 13.27 -5.88
C GLN A 7 13.26 12.54 -4.63
N ILE A 8 12.59 11.40 -4.77
CA ILE A 8 12.19 10.57 -3.63
C ILE A 8 13.44 10.16 -2.83
N ASN A 9 14.52 9.75 -3.49
CA ASN A 9 15.72 9.27 -2.80
C ASN A 9 16.69 10.37 -2.33
N SER A 10 16.60 11.58 -2.88
CA SER A 10 17.43 12.73 -2.49
C SER A 10 16.77 13.62 -1.44
N ASN A 11 15.43 13.69 -1.41
CA ASN A 11 14.70 14.49 -0.45
C ASN A 11 14.65 13.80 0.92
N ARG A 12 14.47 14.62 1.96
CA ARG A 12 14.28 14.18 3.34
C ARG A 12 12.95 14.73 3.87
N VAL A 13 12.22 13.91 4.62
CA VAL A 13 11.07 14.39 5.40
C VAL A 13 11.55 14.95 6.74
N SER A 14 10.65 15.53 7.53
CA SER A 14 10.99 16.25 8.78
C SER A 14 11.78 15.42 9.80
N ASN A 15 11.66 14.09 9.77
CA ASN A 15 12.43 13.17 10.64
C ASN A 15 13.83 12.83 10.10
N GLY A 16 14.26 13.44 8.99
CA GLY A 16 15.57 13.25 8.38
C GLY A 16 15.71 12.01 7.48
N GLN A 17 14.64 11.27 7.20
CA GLN A 17 14.69 10.06 6.37
C GLN A 17 14.16 10.29 4.94
N THR A 18 14.51 9.38 4.04
CA THR A 18 13.84 9.23 2.73
C THR A 18 12.33 8.99 2.94
N PRO A 19 11.44 9.70 2.22
CA PRO A 19 10.01 9.45 2.33
C PRO A 19 9.64 8.01 1.96
N PHE A 20 8.85 7.36 2.81
CA PHE A 20 8.23 6.08 2.47
C PHE A 20 7.09 6.33 1.49
N VAL A 21 7.33 6.03 0.21
CA VAL A 21 6.33 6.17 -0.87
C VAL A 21 6.11 4.83 -1.57
N THR A 22 4.85 4.53 -1.87
CA THR A 22 4.44 3.42 -2.73
C THR A 22 3.71 3.98 -3.95
N VAL A 23 4.03 3.46 -5.13
CA VAL A 23 3.37 3.79 -6.40
C VAL A 23 2.63 2.57 -6.91
N GLY A 24 1.30 2.66 -6.97
CA GLY A 24 0.42 1.64 -7.55
C GLY A 24 0.09 1.93 -9.01
N PHE A 25 0.19 0.93 -9.89
CA PHE A 25 -0.14 1.05 -11.32
C PHE A 25 -0.53 -0.32 -11.90
N GLY A 26 -0.87 -0.38 -13.20
CA GLY A 26 -1.13 -1.65 -13.93
C GLY A 26 -2.43 -1.69 -14.73
N LEU A 27 -3.42 -0.87 -14.36
CA LEU A 27 -4.79 -0.97 -14.89
C LEU A 27 -5.05 -0.10 -16.14
N GLY A 28 -4.29 0.96 -16.37
CA GLY A 28 -4.54 1.89 -17.48
C GLY A 28 -4.09 1.30 -18.82
N THR A 29 -4.96 1.34 -19.83
CA THR A 29 -4.74 0.75 -21.17
C THR A 29 -4.54 1.77 -22.27
N ASP A 30 -4.83 3.05 -22.03
CA ASP A 30 -4.56 4.11 -22.99
C ASP A 30 -3.06 4.33 -23.17
N TRP A 31 -2.71 5.02 -24.27
CA TRP A 31 -1.33 5.27 -24.64
C TRP A 31 -0.52 5.97 -23.52
N PHE A 32 -1.08 7.01 -22.90
CA PHE A 32 -0.38 7.75 -21.84
C PHE A 32 -0.16 6.87 -20.61
N SER A 33 -1.19 6.16 -20.17
CA SER A 33 -1.08 5.23 -19.05
C SER A 33 -0.04 4.14 -19.30
N ARG A 34 0.01 3.58 -20.51
CA ARG A 34 0.99 2.56 -20.88
C ARG A 34 2.43 3.11 -20.87
N GLU A 35 2.63 4.31 -21.41
CA GLU A 35 3.95 4.94 -21.42
C GLU A 35 4.44 5.34 -20.01
N ILE A 36 3.53 5.77 -19.12
CA ILE A 36 3.87 6.01 -17.71
C ILE A 36 4.33 4.70 -17.05
N GLN A 37 3.61 3.60 -17.24
CA GLN A 37 3.96 2.29 -16.71
C GLN A 37 5.32 1.82 -17.23
N ARG A 38 5.54 1.91 -18.55
CA ARG A 38 6.81 1.58 -19.20
C ARG A 38 7.95 2.42 -18.63
N ALA A 39 7.76 3.72 -18.48
CA ALA A 39 8.77 4.64 -17.95
C ALA A 39 9.12 4.36 -16.48
N ILE A 40 8.14 3.96 -15.65
CA ILE A 40 8.40 3.52 -14.26
C ILE A 40 9.32 2.29 -14.27
N LEU A 41 8.94 1.26 -15.02
CA LEU A 41 9.63 -0.02 -15.04
C LEU A 41 11.04 0.08 -15.63
N LEU A 42 11.19 0.75 -16.79
CA LEU A 42 12.50 0.95 -17.41
C LEU A 42 13.43 1.77 -16.52
N ASN A 43 12.91 2.79 -15.82
CA ASN A 43 13.72 3.57 -14.90
C ASN A 43 14.18 2.72 -13.70
N ARG A 44 13.29 1.91 -13.14
CA ARG A 44 13.65 0.99 -12.05
C ARG A 44 14.71 -0.01 -12.51
N ILE A 45 14.54 -0.64 -13.68
CA ILE A 45 15.51 -1.56 -14.27
C ILE A 45 16.88 -0.89 -14.42
N ARG A 46 16.91 0.35 -14.94
CA ARG A 46 18.13 1.15 -15.07
C ARG A 46 18.84 1.33 -13.73
N GLY A 47 18.11 1.47 -12.62
CA GLY A 47 18.68 1.64 -11.28
C GLY A 47 19.11 3.06 -10.99
N LEU A 48 19.45 3.29 -9.72
CA LEU A 48 19.65 4.60 -9.13
C LEU A 48 21.14 4.97 -9.01
N GLY A 49 21.48 6.19 -9.42
CA GLY A 49 22.83 6.74 -9.30
C GLY A 49 23.80 6.20 -10.34
N LYS A 50 25.07 6.61 -10.21
CA LYS A 50 26.14 6.22 -11.15
C LYS A 50 26.39 4.71 -11.16
N GLU A 51 26.26 4.08 -10.00
CA GLU A 51 26.47 2.64 -9.82
C GLU A 51 25.20 1.81 -10.09
N HIS A 52 24.11 2.46 -10.52
CA HIS A 52 22.87 1.79 -10.86
C HIS A 52 22.36 0.87 -9.75
N HIS A 53 22.37 1.33 -8.49
CA HIS A 53 21.91 0.56 -7.34
C HIS A 53 20.40 0.29 -7.40
N THR A 54 19.96 -0.77 -6.72
CA THR A 54 18.53 -1.02 -6.55
C THR A 54 17.96 -0.03 -5.54
N ALA A 55 17.07 0.85 -6.02
CA ALA A 55 16.39 1.81 -5.15
C ALA A 55 15.46 1.10 -4.17
N ILE A 56 15.49 1.51 -2.90
CA ILE A 56 14.57 1.01 -1.86
C ILE A 56 13.18 1.64 -2.06
N PHE A 57 13.13 2.95 -2.37
CA PHE A 57 11.90 3.70 -2.62
C PHE A 57 11.90 4.38 -4.00
N PRO A 58 10.71 4.67 -4.58
CA PRO A 58 9.41 4.22 -4.12
C PRO A 58 9.27 2.69 -4.22
N LYS A 59 8.43 2.10 -3.36
CA LYS A 59 7.92 0.76 -3.58
C LYS A 59 7.03 0.80 -4.83
N LEU A 60 7.13 -0.22 -5.69
CA LEU A 60 6.28 -0.33 -6.87
C LEU A 60 5.30 -1.48 -6.65
N VAL A 61 4.02 -1.25 -6.94
CA VAL A 61 2.96 -2.25 -6.87
C VAL A 61 2.26 -2.32 -8.23
N PHE A 62 2.43 -3.44 -8.93
CA PHE A 62 1.81 -3.71 -10.21
C PHE A 62 0.53 -4.52 -10.01
N THR A 63 -0.58 -3.99 -10.51
CA THR A 63 -1.89 -4.63 -10.42
C THR A 63 -2.11 -5.53 -11.61
N VAL A 64 -2.32 -6.81 -11.35
CA VAL A 64 -2.66 -7.81 -12.36
C VAL A 64 -4.17 -7.96 -12.46
N LYS A 65 -4.69 -7.92 -13.68
CA LYS A 65 -6.13 -8.05 -13.99
C LYS A 65 -6.32 -8.75 -15.34
N HIS A 66 -7.27 -9.69 -15.39
CA HIS A 66 -7.64 -10.37 -16.64
C HIS A 66 -8.25 -9.40 -17.65
N GLY A 67 -7.93 -9.57 -18.93
CA GLY A 67 -8.37 -8.66 -20.00
C GLY A 67 -7.59 -7.34 -20.03
N VAL A 68 -6.56 -7.19 -19.20
CA VAL A 68 -5.72 -5.98 -19.14
C VAL A 68 -4.26 -6.34 -19.30
N ASN A 69 -3.71 -7.20 -18.43
CA ASN A 69 -2.28 -7.52 -18.46
C ASN A 69 -1.96 -8.97 -18.02
N ALA A 70 -2.96 -9.77 -17.63
CA ALA A 70 -2.72 -11.07 -17.02
C ALA A 70 -2.30 -12.12 -18.06
N ASP A 71 -2.93 -12.12 -19.23
CA ASP A 71 -2.86 -13.23 -20.18
C ASP A 71 -2.25 -12.83 -21.52
N PRO A 72 -1.60 -13.78 -22.25
CA PRO A 72 -1.16 -13.52 -23.62
C PRO A 72 -2.32 -13.03 -24.48
N GLY A 73 -2.11 -11.91 -25.18
CA GLY A 73 -3.15 -11.25 -25.98
C GLY A 73 -3.83 -10.08 -25.26
N ASP A 74 -3.67 -9.95 -23.93
CA ASP A 74 -4.14 -8.77 -23.21
C ASP A 74 -3.39 -7.50 -23.64
N PRO A 75 -4.03 -6.32 -23.65
CA PRO A 75 -3.45 -5.07 -24.16
C PRO A 75 -2.11 -4.69 -23.52
N ASN A 76 -1.93 -4.98 -22.24
CA ASN A 76 -0.75 -4.66 -21.43
C ASN A 76 0.05 -5.91 -21.04
N TYR A 77 -0.10 -7.03 -21.75
CA TYR A 77 0.72 -8.21 -21.48
C TYR A 77 2.21 -7.94 -21.67
N ASP A 78 2.57 -7.08 -22.62
CA ASP A 78 3.95 -6.60 -22.81
C ASP A 78 4.50 -5.89 -21.56
N LEU A 79 3.67 -5.09 -20.88
CA LEU A 79 4.03 -4.42 -19.64
C LEU A 79 4.13 -5.39 -18.46
N LYS A 80 3.35 -6.47 -18.43
CA LYS A 80 3.54 -7.56 -17.46
C LYS A 80 4.91 -8.22 -17.64
N GLN A 81 5.34 -8.49 -18.87
CA GLN A 81 6.68 -9.04 -19.14
C GLN A 81 7.78 -8.10 -18.65
N LEU A 82 7.63 -6.81 -18.91
CA LEU A 82 8.57 -5.79 -18.41
C LEU A 82 8.56 -5.68 -16.89
N ALA A 83 7.39 -5.83 -16.24
CA ALA A 83 7.28 -5.86 -14.79
C ALA A 83 8.01 -7.07 -14.19
N LEU A 84 7.89 -8.25 -14.81
CA LEU A 84 8.64 -9.44 -14.41
C LEU A 84 10.15 -9.21 -14.52
N GLU A 85 10.62 -8.63 -15.63
CA GLU A 85 12.02 -8.28 -15.80
C GLU A 85 12.50 -7.33 -14.67
N SER A 86 11.75 -6.27 -14.40
CA SER A 86 12.05 -5.34 -13.30
C SER A 86 12.16 -6.07 -11.96
N ALA A 87 11.19 -6.93 -11.63
CA ALA A 87 11.18 -7.65 -10.36
C ALA A 87 12.39 -8.58 -10.21
N THR A 88 12.79 -9.29 -11.27
CA THR A 88 13.99 -10.16 -11.22
C THR A 88 15.30 -9.40 -11.04
N LYS A 89 15.39 -8.17 -11.57
CA LYS A 89 16.61 -7.35 -11.48
C LYS A 89 16.65 -6.48 -10.21
N ARG A 90 15.49 -6.08 -9.71
CA ARG A 90 15.34 -4.97 -8.74
C ARG A 90 14.34 -5.24 -7.61
N MET A 91 13.88 -6.49 -7.48
CA MET A 91 12.88 -6.97 -6.52
C MET A 91 11.46 -6.43 -6.76
N TYR A 92 11.31 -5.18 -7.16
CA TYR A 92 10.04 -4.54 -7.48
C TYR A 92 9.73 -4.54 -8.99
N PRO A 93 8.44 -4.58 -9.38
CA PRO A 93 7.26 -4.38 -8.54
C PRO A 93 6.76 -5.62 -7.79
N ASP A 94 6.15 -5.38 -6.62
CA ASP A 94 5.24 -6.33 -5.98
C ASP A 94 3.98 -6.48 -6.83
N VAL A 95 3.28 -7.61 -6.74
CA VAL A 95 2.06 -7.86 -7.49
C VAL A 95 0.84 -7.91 -6.57
N VAL A 96 -0.26 -7.29 -7.01
CA VAL A 96 -1.60 -7.45 -6.42
C VAL A 96 -2.59 -7.89 -7.48
N PHE A 97 -3.49 -8.82 -7.14
CA PHE A 97 -4.51 -9.33 -8.06
C PHE A 97 -5.81 -8.57 -7.87
N TYR A 98 -6.27 -7.87 -8.91
CA TYR A 98 -7.40 -6.96 -8.87
C TYR A 98 -8.67 -7.66 -8.33
N GLU A 99 -9.00 -8.82 -8.88
CA GLU A 99 -10.21 -9.58 -8.58
C GLU A 99 -10.22 -10.05 -7.11
N ASN A 100 -9.06 -10.45 -6.59
CA ASN A 100 -8.93 -10.87 -5.19
C ASN A 100 -9.10 -9.69 -4.23
N ILE A 101 -8.52 -8.55 -4.56
CA ILE A 101 -8.67 -7.34 -3.74
C ILE A 101 -10.15 -6.93 -3.72
N VAL A 102 -10.79 -6.79 -4.88
CA VAL A 102 -12.22 -6.45 -4.97
C VAL A 102 -13.08 -7.44 -4.21
N LYS A 103 -12.80 -8.75 -4.29
CA LYS A 103 -13.52 -9.78 -3.52
C LYS A 103 -13.41 -9.58 -2.01
N ILE A 104 -12.24 -9.14 -1.52
CA ILE A 104 -11.98 -9.00 -0.08
C ILE A 104 -12.50 -7.65 0.45
N THR A 105 -12.31 -6.57 -0.31
CA THR A 105 -12.56 -5.21 0.16
C THR A 105 -13.85 -4.61 -0.37
N GLY A 106 -14.44 -5.17 -1.44
CA GLY A 106 -15.59 -4.60 -2.14
C GLY A 106 -15.25 -3.46 -3.11
N SER A 107 -13.98 -3.04 -3.18
CA SER A 107 -13.47 -1.99 -4.07
C SER A 107 -12.02 -2.29 -4.46
N PHE A 108 -11.39 -1.48 -5.32
CA PHE A 108 -9.97 -1.59 -5.59
C PHE A 108 -9.21 -0.30 -5.30
N LYS A 109 -8.21 -0.42 -4.43
CA LYS A 109 -7.15 0.57 -4.27
C LYS A 109 -5.80 -0.12 -4.01
N ALA A 110 -4.73 0.45 -4.56
CA ALA A 110 -3.38 0.07 -4.19
C ALA A 110 -3.14 0.32 -2.69
N PRO A 111 -2.30 -0.48 -2.00
CA PRO A 111 -2.17 -0.40 -0.56
C PRO A 111 -1.61 0.95 -0.10
N MET A 112 -2.14 1.48 1.00
CA MET A 112 -1.52 2.59 1.71
C MET A 112 -0.22 2.10 2.38
N GLY A 113 0.88 2.79 2.08
CA GLY A 113 2.22 2.44 2.56
C GLY A 113 2.61 1.02 2.12
N CYS A 114 2.95 0.16 3.09
CA CYS A 114 3.39 -1.20 2.79
C CYS A 114 2.28 -2.11 2.21
N ARG A 115 1.12 -2.14 2.90
CA ARG A 115 0.07 -3.17 2.74
C ARG A 115 -1.26 -2.88 3.45
N SER A 116 -1.56 -1.63 3.81
CA SER A 116 -2.84 -1.30 4.45
C SER A 116 -3.90 -1.06 3.37
N PHE A 117 -4.88 -1.96 3.26
CA PHE A 117 -5.97 -1.84 2.29
C PHE A 117 -7.22 -1.23 2.93
N LEU A 118 -7.88 -0.36 2.19
CA LEU A 118 -9.19 0.18 2.56
C LEU A 118 -10.29 -0.77 2.11
N GLN A 119 -11.38 -0.78 2.87
CA GLN A 119 -12.64 -1.38 2.43
C GLN A 119 -13.35 -0.39 1.49
N GLY A 120 -14.11 -0.89 0.52
CA GLY A 120 -14.95 -0.09 -0.35
C GLY A 120 -15.89 0.79 0.47
N TRP A 121 -16.03 2.04 0.05
CA TRP A 121 -16.87 3.00 0.73
C TRP A 121 -17.59 3.87 -0.28
N ILE A 122 -18.92 3.74 -0.31
CA ILE A 122 -19.78 4.58 -1.13
C ILE A 122 -20.04 5.87 -0.36
N ASN A 123 -19.60 6.98 -0.92
CA ASN A 123 -19.91 8.29 -0.37
C ASN A 123 -21.43 8.52 -0.42
N PRO A 124 -22.09 8.78 0.72
CA PRO A 124 -23.54 8.94 0.78
C PRO A 124 -24.04 10.19 0.05
N GLU A 125 -23.20 11.21 -0.12
CA GLU A 125 -23.55 12.46 -0.80
C GLU A 125 -23.40 12.33 -2.32
N THR A 126 -22.34 11.67 -2.79
CA THR A 126 -22.03 11.56 -4.23
C THR A 126 -22.54 10.27 -4.86
N GLY A 127 -22.84 9.25 -4.06
CA GLY A 127 -23.20 7.90 -4.51
C GLY A 127 -22.06 7.13 -5.18
N LYS A 128 -20.81 7.62 -5.08
CA LYS A 128 -19.64 7.04 -5.74
C LYS A 128 -18.76 6.29 -4.75
N ASP A 129 -18.09 5.26 -5.26
CA ASP A 129 -17.02 4.59 -4.55
C ASP A 129 -15.80 5.52 -4.47
N GLU A 130 -15.37 5.85 -3.24
CA GLU A 130 -14.31 6.81 -2.98
C GLU A 130 -13.17 6.16 -2.19
N GLU A 131 -11.97 6.20 -2.78
CA GLU A 131 -10.76 5.58 -2.24
C GLU A 131 -9.63 6.59 -2.03
N ASP A 132 -9.48 7.54 -2.95
CA ASP A 132 -8.47 8.59 -2.88
C ASP A 132 -8.76 9.60 -1.76
N GLY A 133 -7.72 10.00 -1.04
CA GLY A 133 -7.82 10.92 0.10
C GLY A 133 -8.19 10.28 1.44
N ARG A 134 -8.60 9.02 1.46
CA ARG A 134 -8.85 8.26 2.70
C ARG A 134 -7.56 7.82 3.38
N MET A 135 -7.63 7.49 4.67
CA MET A 135 -6.46 7.19 5.51
C MET A 135 -6.72 6.14 6.59
N ASN A 136 -5.64 5.61 7.17
CA ASN A 136 -5.66 4.77 8.36
C ASN A 136 -5.28 5.60 9.61
N LEU A 137 -5.99 5.40 10.73
CA LEU A 137 -5.83 6.20 11.96
C LEU A 137 -4.80 5.62 12.96
N GLY A 138 -4.13 4.53 12.61
CA GLY A 138 -3.09 3.92 13.42
C GLY A 138 -3.24 2.41 13.56
N VAL A 139 -2.24 1.83 14.21
CA VAL A 139 -2.11 0.38 14.39
C VAL A 139 -1.79 0.08 15.84
N VAL A 140 -2.42 -0.96 16.38
CA VAL A 140 -2.04 -1.66 17.62
C VAL A 140 -1.84 -3.12 17.25
N THR A 141 -0.71 -3.71 17.66
CA THR A 141 -0.38 -5.11 17.34
C THR A 141 -0.55 -5.97 18.59
N VAL A 142 -1.30 -7.07 18.46
CA VAL A 142 -1.48 -8.06 19.52
C VAL A 142 -0.43 -9.16 19.40
N ASN A 143 0.30 -9.42 20.49
CA ASN A 143 1.32 -10.48 20.53
C ASN A 143 0.66 -11.86 20.77
N VAL A 144 0.15 -12.47 19.70
CA VAL A 144 -0.48 -13.80 19.76
C VAL A 144 0.44 -14.90 20.31
N PRO A 145 1.74 -14.97 19.94
CA PRO A 145 2.67 -15.93 20.56
C PRO A 145 2.74 -15.81 22.08
N ARG A 146 2.73 -14.58 22.62
CA ARG A 146 2.73 -14.37 24.07
C ARG A 146 1.48 -14.93 24.73
N ILE A 147 0.31 -14.75 24.12
CA ILE A 147 -0.96 -15.31 24.62
C ILE A 147 -0.87 -16.84 24.68
N ALA A 148 -0.32 -17.48 23.64
CA ALA A 148 -0.13 -18.93 23.61
C ALA A 148 0.81 -19.41 24.74
N ILE A 149 1.93 -18.73 24.96
CA ILE A 149 2.87 -19.03 26.06
C ILE A 149 2.18 -18.90 27.42
N GLU A 150 1.43 -17.82 27.65
CA GLU A 150 0.70 -17.56 28.90
C GLU A 150 -0.46 -18.55 29.13
N SER A 151 -0.85 -19.30 28.10
CA SER A 151 -1.92 -20.29 28.18
C SER A 151 -1.44 -21.66 28.63
N HIS A 152 -0.13 -21.93 28.63
CA HIS A 152 0.46 -23.22 29.04
C HIS A 152 -0.20 -24.44 28.39
N GLY A 153 -0.60 -24.33 27.11
CA GLY A 153 -1.26 -25.42 26.37
C GLY A 153 -2.77 -25.55 26.59
N ASP A 154 -3.36 -24.81 27.54
CA ASP A 154 -4.80 -24.79 27.77
C ASP A 154 -5.50 -23.88 26.74
N LYS A 155 -6.33 -24.50 25.89
CA LYS A 155 -7.10 -23.80 24.85
C LYS A 155 -8.18 -22.87 25.42
N ALA A 156 -8.84 -23.26 26.51
CA ALA A 156 -9.87 -22.42 27.13
C ALA A 156 -9.22 -21.15 27.72
N ARG A 157 -8.08 -21.32 28.38
CA ARG A 157 -7.26 -20.20 28.85
C ARG A 157 -6.76 -19.31 27.72
N PHE A 158 -6.33 -19.88 26.60
CA PHE A 158 -5.94 -19.11 25.41
C PHE A 158 -7.03 -18.19 24.92
N TRP A 159 -8.25 -18.71 24.73
CA TRP A 159 -9.36 -17.90 24.24
C TRP A 159 -9.79 -16.83 25.25
N LYS A 160 -9.73 -17.12 26.54
CA LYS A 160 -9.95 -16.12 27.59
C LYS A 160 -8.94 -14.98 27.49
N LEU A 161 -7.64 -15.29 27.51
CA LEU A 161 -6.57 -14.30 27.41
C LEU A 161 -6.63 -13.53 26.09
N PHE A 162 -6.94 -14.22 24.99
CA PHE A 162 -7.10 -13.59 23.68
C PHE A 162 -8.18 -12.52 23.70
N ASN A 163 -9.38 -12.84 24.21
CA ASN A 163 -10.47 -11.87 24.30
C ASN A 163 -10.11 -10.68 25.20
N GLU A 164 -9.45 -10.92 26.33
CA GLU A 164 -8.96 -9.85 27.21
C GLU A 164 -7.96 -8.93 26.50
N ARG A 165 -6.99 -9.48 25.75
CA ARG A 165 -6.01 -8.69 24.98
C ARG A 165 -6.65 -7.94 23.81
N MET A 166 -7.67 -8.50 23.17
CA MET A 166 -8.42 -7.83 22.11
C MET A 166 -9.17 -6.61 22.63
N GLU A 167 -9.78 -6.71 23.81
CA GLU A 167 -10.46 -5.57 24.46
C GLU A 167 -9.46 -4.44 24.78
N VAL A 168 -8.29 -4.78 25.34
CA VAL A 168 -7.23 -3.80 25.58
C VAL A 168 -6.75 -3.14 24.27
N ALA A 169 -6.60 -3.90 23.20
CA ALA A 169 -6.22 -3.36 21.89
C ALA A 169 -7.29 -2.41 21.32
N HIS A 170 -8.58 -2.75 21.49
CA HIS A 170 -9.70 -1.89 21.12
C HIS A 170 -9.65 -0.56 21.88
N GLN A 171 -9.48 -0.60 23.20
CA GLN A 171 -9.37 0.60 24.04
C GLN A 171 -8.18 1.48 23.64
N ALA A 172 -7.02 0.88 23.36
CA ALA A 172 -5.84 1.60 22.89
C ALA A 172 -6.07 2.29 21.53
N LEU A 173 -6.79 1.65 20.61
CA LEU A 173 -7.19 2.26 19.33
C LEU A 173 -8.17 3.41 19.55
N GLN A 174 -9.22 3.22 20.36
CA GLN A 174 -10.20 4.26 20.68
C GLN A 174 -9.54 5.49 21.31
N PHE A 175 -8.62 5.29 22.25
CA PHE A 175 -7.89 6.39 22.89
C PHE A 175 -7.18 7.28 21.85
N ARG A 176 -6.48 6.66 20.89
CA ARG A 176 -5.80 7.38 19.81
C ARG A 176 -6.77 8.12 18.90
N ILE A 177 -7.88 7.48 18.54
CA ILE A 177 -8.94 8.10 17.72
C ILE A 177 -9.50 9.34 18.42
N MET A 178 -9.81 9.23 19.71
CA MET A 178 -10.33 10.36 20.49
C MET A 178 -9.32 11.51 20.54
N ARG A 179 -8.03 11.21 20.72
CA ARG A 179 -6.99 12.23 20.65
C ARG A 179 -6.88 12.89 19.27
N CYS A 180 -7.06 12.13 18.19
CA CYS A 180 -7.08 12.70 16.83
C CYS A 180 -8.27 13.65 16.61
N LYS A 181 -9.42 13.41 17.23
CA LYS A 181 -10.60 14.29 17.12
C LYS A 181 -10.40 15.66 17.77
N GLU A 182 -9.41 15.81 18.65
CA GLU A 182 -9.05 17.08 19.27
C GLU A 182 -8.13 17.94 18.40
N ALA A 183 -7.62 17.40 17.28
CA ALA A 183 -6.78 18.14 16.34
C ALA A 183 -7.61 19.07 15.43
N THR A 184 -6.99 20.15 14.95
CA THR A 184 -7.62 21.07 13.99
C THR A 184 -6.96 20.92 12.60
N PRO A 185 -7.66 21.26 11.50
CA PRO A 185 -7.07 21.19 10.14
C PRO A 185 -5.79 22.03 9.98
N VAL A 186 -5.63 23.07 10.79
CA VAL A 186 -4.42 23.93 10.81
C VAL A 186 -3.16 23.14 11.16
N ASN A 187 -3.29 22.01 11.86
CA ASN A 187 -2.16 21.15 12.23
C ASN A 187 -1.52 20.42 11.03
N ALA A 188 -2.26 20.22 9.92
CA ALA A 188 -1.74 19.60 8.70
C ALA A 188 -2.44 20.15 7.44
N PRO A 189 -2.15 21.40 7.04
CA PRO A 189 -2.89 22.11 6.01
C PRO A 189 -2.91 21.39 4.65
N THR A 190 -1.81 20.73 4.27
CA THR A 190 -1.72 19.99 2.99
C THR A 190 -2.66 18.79 2.91
N LEU A 191 -3.11 18.26 4.05
CA LEU A 191 -4.00 17.09 4.10
C LEU A 191 -5.48 17.48 4.27
N PHE A 192 -5.77 18.63 4.89
CA PHE A 192 -7.11 18.97 5.38
C PHE A 192 -7.63 20.36 4.95
N ARG A 193 -6.97 21.03 4.00
CA ARG A 193 -7.48 22.26 3.37
C ARG A 193 -8.05 22.00 1.99
#